data_AF-A0AAU2RH27-F1
#
_entry.id   AF-A0AAU2RH27-F1
#
_cell.length_a   1.000
_cell.length_b   1.000
_cell.length_c   1.000
_cell.angle_alpha   90.00
_cell.angle_beta   90.00
_cell.angle_gamma   90.00
#
_symmetry.space_group_name_H-M   'P 1'
#
loop_
_entity.id
_entity.type
_entity.pdbx_description
1 polymer ?
#
loop_
_entity_poly.entity_id
_entity_poly.type
_entity_poly.pdbx_seq_one_letter_code
_entity_poly.pdbx_strand_id
1 'polypeptide(L)' 'MSGPVECQACHKPIRSAASLGRRIGGRCWRKLRPDQRAAMRALLGQTARPNAAAVRAALNQPAPAGDGQLPLEEQEITL' A
#
# COMPACT_ATOMS: atom_id res chain seq x y z
N MET A 1 -1.05 -23.24 15.11
CA MET A 1 0.18 -22.52 14.72
C MET A 1 -0.13 -21.64 13.52
N SER A 2 -0.04 -20.32 13.66
CA SER A 2 -0.22 -19.42 12.52
C SER A 2 0.96 -19.59 11.57
N GLY A 3 0.69 -19.94 10.30
CA GLY A 3 1.72 -20.10 9.29
C GLY A 3 2.61 -18.85 9.12
N PRO A 4 3.76 -18.97 8.43
CA PRO A 4 4.66 -17.85 8.21
C PRO A 4 3.92 -16.71 7.51
N VAL A 5 4.07 -15.48 8.01
CA VAL A 5 3.47 -14.31 7.36
C VAL A 5 4.18 -14.04 6.02
N GLU A 6 3.39 -13.96 4.97
CA GLU A 6 3.89 -13.76 3.61
C GLU A 6 3.93 -12.28 3.21
N CYS A 7 4.93 -11.94 2.39
CA CYS A 7 5.05 -10.63 1.75
C CYS A 7 3.94 -10.46 0.72
N GLN A 8 3.11 -9.44 0.86
CA GLN A 8 1.99 -9.22 -0.07
C GLN A 8 2.41 -8.73 -1.47
N ALA A 9 3.69 -8.41 -1.66
CA ALA A 9 4.25 -8.01 -2.95
C ALA A 9 4.95 -9.16 -3.72
N CYS A 10 5.38 -10.23 -3.04
CA CYS A 10 6.13 -11.32 -3.70
C CYS A 10 5.80 -12.73 -3.20
N HIS A 11 4.88 -12.85 -2.25
CA HIS A 11 4.39 -14.10 -1.66
C HIS A 11 5.47 -14.98 -1.00
N LYS A 12 6.67 -14.45 -0.78
CA LYS A 12 7.72 -15.14 -0.02
C LYS A 12 7.58 -14.89 1.48
N PRO A 13 8.03 -15.84 2.34
CA PRO A 13 7.96 -15.68 3.79
C PRO A 13 8.79 -14.50 4.27
N ILE A 14 8.23 -13.71 5.19
CA ILE A 14 8.92 -12.59 5.82
C ILE A 14 9.67 -13.08 7.05
N ARG A 15 10.98 -12.80 7.12
CA ARG A 15 11.83 -13.20 8.27
C ARG A 15 12.16 -12.06 9.24
N SER A 16 11.95 -10.81 8.83
CA SER A 16 12.29 -9.63 9.64
C SER A 16 11.09 -9.17 10.49
N ALA A 17 11.27 -9.01 11.80
CA ALA A 17 10.24 -8.52 12.71
C ALA A 17 9.63 -7.17 12.28
N ALA A 18 10.48 -6.22 11.87
CA ALA A 18 10.02 -4.92 11.37
C ALA A 18 9.19 -5.02 10.08
N SER A 19 9.48 -6.02 9.24
CA SER A 19 8.74 -6.29 8.00
C SER A 19 7.44 -7.07 8.24
N LEU A 20 7.41 -7.93 9.27
CA LEU A 20 6.23 -8.72 9.66
C LEU A 20 5.04 -7.81 9.98
N GLY A 21 5.28 -6.74 10.75
CA GLY A 21 4.23 -5.77 11.08
C GLY A 21 3.62 -5.09 9.85
N ARG A 22 4.41 -4.89 8.79
CA ARG A 22 3.98 -4.21 7.56
C ARG A 22 3.43 -5.17 6.50
N ARG A 23 3.58 -6.48 6.68
CA ARG A 23 3.32 -7.54 5.68
C ARG A 23 4.00 -7.30 4.32
N ILE A 24 5.09 -6.54 4.30
CA ILE A 24 5.95 -6.27 3.15
C ILE A 24 7.39 -6.53 3.57
N GLY A 25 8.08 -7.42 2.86
CA GLY A 25 9.50 -7.67 3.09
C GLY A 25 10.37 -6.46 2.71
N GLY A 26 11.42 -6.18 3.49
CA GLY A 26 12.31 -5.02 3.25
C GLY A 26 12.95 -4.94 1.86
N ARG A 27 13.15 -6.07 1.16
CA ARG A 27 13.59 -6.06 -0.25
C ARG A 27 12.48 -5.57 -1.18
N CYS A 28 11.25 -6.01 -0.98
CA CYS A 28 10.09 -5.57 -1.76
C CYS A 28 9.75 -4.11 -1.47
N TRP A 29 9.86 -3.68 -0.21
CA TRP A 29 9.70 -2.27 0.17
C TRP A 29 10.58 -1.33 -0.67
N ARG A 30 11.85 -1.71 -0.87
CA ARG A 30 12.81 -0.95 -1.68
C ARG A 30 12.44 -0.90 -3.17
N LYS A 31 11.70 -1.89 -3.67
CA LYS A 31 11.24 -1.99 -5.06
C LYS A 31 9.88 -1.36 -5.32
N LEU A 32 9.14 -0.98 -4.28
CA LEU A 32 7.87 -0.27 -4.45
C LEU A 32 8.10 1.04 -5.18
N ARG A 33 7.21 1.35 -6.12
CA ARG A 33 7.16 2.65 -6.77
C ARG A 33 6.83 3.75 -5.75
N PRO A 34 7.15 5.03 -6.02
CA PRO A 34 6.91 6.13 -5.09
C PRO A 34 5.44 6.24 -4.62
N ASP A 35 4.48 6.08 -5.52
CA ASP A 35 3.04 6.05 -5.27
C ASP A 35 2.64 4.94 -4.28
N GLN A 36 3.07 3.70 -4.56
CA GLN A 36 2.80 2.55 -3.69
C GLN A 36 3.44 2.72 -2.31
N ARG A 37 4.64 3.31 -2.26
CA ARG A 37 5.32 3.58 -0.98
C ARG A 37 4.58 4.66 -0.18
N ALA A 38 4.02 5.68 -0.83
CA ALA A 38 3.20 6.70 -0.19
C ALA A 38 1.91 6.10 0.39
N ALA A 39 1.16 5.32 -0.40
CA ALA A 39 -0.05 4.62 0.05
C ALA A 39 0.25 3.68 1.24
N MET A 40 1.34 2.92 1.17
CA MET A 40 1.77 2.07 2.28
C MET A 40 2.17 2.87 3.53
N ARG A 41 2.79 4.04 3.40
CA ARG A 41 3.11 4.91 4.55
C ARG A 41 1.85 5.47 5.20
N ALA A 42 0.87 5.91 4.40
CA ALA A 42 -0.41 6.38 4.91
C ALA A 42 -1.13 5.27 5.70
N LEU A 43 -1.20 4.05 5.14
CA LEU A 43 -1.76 2.88 5.82
C LEU A 43 -1.05 2.59 7.15
N LEU A 44 0.28 2.59 7.15
CA LEU A 44 1.08 2.30 8.35
C LEU A 44 1.04 3.42 9.40
N GLY A 45 0.70 4.66 9.01
CA GLY A 45 0.43 5.76 9.94
C GLY A 45 -0.90 5.60 10.68
N GLN A 46 -1.89 4.95 10.06
CA GLN A 46 -3.20 4.71 10.65
C GLN A 46 -3.26 3.38 11.42
N THR A 47 -2.52 2.36 10.96
CA THR A 47 -2.49 1.03 11.59
C THR A 47 -1.09 0.44 11.62
N ALA A 48 -0.61 0.11 12.83
CA ALA A 48 0.71 -0.50 13.02
C ALA A 48 0.80 -1.94 12.47
N ARG A 49 -0.34 -2.63 12.32
CA ARG A 49 -0.43 -4.04 11.87
C ARG A 49 -1.62 -4.23 10.90
N PRO A 50 -1.54 -3.72 9.66
CA PRO A 50 -2.59 -3.92 8.68
C PRO A 50 -2.79 -5.41 8.35
N ASN A 51 -4.02 -5.76 7.97
CA ASN A 51 -4.32 -7.08 7.44
C ASN A 51 -3.85 -7.21 5.96
N ALA A 52 -3.87 -8.44 5.42
CA ALA A 52 -3.40 -8.69 4.06
C ALA A 52 -4.24 -7.95 2.98
N ALA A 53 -5.55 -7.83 3.19
CA ALA A 53 -6.45 -7.15 2.25
C ALA A 53 -6.11 -5.65 2.14
N ALA A 54 -5.90 -4.98 3.26
CA ALA A 54 -5.54 -3.56 3.30
C ALA A 54 -4.19 -3.29 2.62
N VAL A 55 -3.19 -4.16 2.84
CA VAL A 55 -1.89 -4.03 2.17
C VAL A 55 -2.04 -4.25 0.66
N ARG A 56 -2.79 -5.25 0.21
CA ARG A 56 -3.05 -5.47 -1.22
C ARG A 56 -3.82 -4.31 -1.84
N ALA A 57 -4.78 -3.74 -1.13
CA ALA A 57 -5.46 -2.53 -1.57
C ALA A 57 -4.43 -1.40 -1.77
N ALA A 58 -3.62 -1.08 -0.75
CA ALA A 58 -2.61 -0.02 -0.84
C ALA A 58 -1.56 -0.23 -1.95
N LEU A 59 -1.16 -1.47 -2.25
CA LEU A 59 -0.23 -1.77 -3.34
C LEU A 59 -0.87 -1.57 -4.73
N ASN A 60 -2.18 -1.77 -4.84
CA ASN A 60 -2.94 -1.66 -6.09
C ASN A 60 -3.66 -0.32 -6.23
N GLN A 61 -3.66 0.53 -5.19
CA GLN A 61 -4.25 1.86 -5.28
C GLN A 61 -3.48 2.68 -6.34
N PRO A 62 -4.19 3.45 -7.17
CA PRO A 62 -3.54 4.53 -7.91
C PRO A 62 -2.90 5.50 -6.91
N ALA A 63 -1.89 6.25 -7.35
CA ALA A 63 -1.28 7.28 -6.52
C ALA A 63 -2.38 8.12 -5.86
N PRO A 64 -2.33 8.37 -4.54
CA PRO A 64 -3.30 9.28 -3.93
C PRO A 64 -3.24 10.57 -4.75
N ALA A 65 -4.40 11.00 -5.26
CA ALA A 65 -4.53 12.31 -5.87
C ALA A 65 -3.98 13.30 -4.84
N GLY A 66 -2.79 13.84 -5.13
CA GLY A 66 -2.20 14.85 -4.25
C GLY A 66 -3.21 15.99 -4.11
N ASP A 67 -3.31 16.54 -2.90
CA ASP A 67 -4.11 17.74 -2.62
C ASP A 67 -3.81 18.80 -3.69
N GLY A 68 -4.70 18.91 -4.67
CA GLY A 68 -4.44 19.66 -5.90
C GLY A 68 -5.12 19.08 -7.14
N GLN A 69 -5.52 17.81 -7.15
CA GLN A 69 -6.38 17.29 -8.21
C GLN A 69 -7.83 17.30 -7.73
N LEU A 70 -8.54 18.39 -8.03
CA LEU A 70 -9.99 18.39 -8.06
C LEU A 70 -10.44 17.22 -8.97
N PRO A 71 -11.47 16.44 -8.60
CA PRO A 71 -12.06 15.53 -9.56
C PRO A 71 -12.49 16.38 -10.75
N LEU A 72 -11.95 16.06 -11.94
CA LEU A 72 -12.51 16.53 -13.21
C LEU A 72 -13.86 15.84 -13.36
N GLU A 73 -14.85 16.28 -12.58
CA GLU A 73 -16.23 16.13 -12.99
C GLU A 73 -16.35 17.05 -14.21
N GLU A 74 -16.29 16.42 -15.37
CA GLU A 74 -16.83 16.90 -16.63
C GLU A 74 -18.26 17.41 -16.38
N GLN A 75 -18.40 18.67 -15.96
CA GLN A 75 -19.64 19.40 -16.18
C GLN A 75 -19.55 19.92 -17.62
N GLU A 76 -19.95 19.02 -18.52
CA GLU A 76 -20.28 19.32 -19.90
C GLU A 76 -21.08 20.64 -19.94
N ILE A 77 -20.47 21.66 -20.54
CA ILE A 77 -21.16 22.83 -21.04
C ILE A 77 -22.13 22.30 -22.10
N THR A 78 -23.40 22.23 -21.75
CA THR A 78 -24.46 22.21 -22.76
C THR A 78 -25.15 23.58 -22.70
N LEU A 79 -25.09 24.25 -23.85
CA LEU A 79 -25.58 25.59 -24.16
C LEU A 79 -27.05 25.84 -23.76
#